data_AF-A0A5R8NJI3-F1
#
_entry.id   AF-A0A5R8NJI3-F1
#
_cell.length_a   1.000
_cell.length_b   1.000
_cell.length_c   1.000
_cell.angle_alpha   90.00
_cell.angle_beta   90.00
_cell.angle_gamma   90.00
#
_symmetry.space_group_name_H-M   'P 1'
#
loop_
_entity.id
_entity.type
_entity.pdbx_description
1 polymer ?
#
loop_
_entity_poly.entity_id
_entity_poly.type
_entity_poly.pdbx_seq_one_letter_code
_entity_poly.pdbx_strand_id
1 'polypeptide(L)'
;MMRRTKVLGIAIACSVGLVLAGCGGETGEALPGDGKTVTSTAARTTAGAASTTAGSAAPGESGAESGSAAPDPVDPPEPGDKPGEGAPATGPAAEPAPEPAEPTPAPGGAGLWDPCALPESALSAAGLDASTEQNITGSWRPDWLTCQWQSADGAFDMTVVSTDRSLDEVRQDPEFKEYTSVYVDGRDAVKYRSIQDVNMSTCAVSVVVPDGSVMFSLRLHGGKPEVGQSCGQTAVVSEALAAYLP
;
A
#
# COMPACT_ATOMS: atom_id res chain seq x y z
N MET A 1 -28.59 -45.48 -21.50
CA MET A 1 -27.33 -46.24 -21.65
C MET A 1 -26.26 -45.57 -20.79
N MET A 2 -26.09 -46.03 -19.55
CA MET A 2 -25.15 -45.45 -18.57
C MET A 2 -23.72 -45.98 -18.81
N ARG A 3 -22.76 -45.07 -19.00
CA ARG A 3 -21.32 -45.40 -18.97
C ARG A 3 -20.84 -45.34 -17.53
N ARG A 4 -20.55 -46.51 -16.96
CA ARG A 4 -19.89 -46.66 -15.65
C ARG A 4 -18.38 -46.52 -15.83
N THR A 5 -17.80 -45.40 -15.43
CA THR A 5 -16.35 -45.21 -15.41
C THR A 5 -15.80 -45.78 -14.10
N LYS A 6 -15.00 -46.84 -14.19
CA LYS A 6 -14.28 -47.46 -13.06
C LYS A 6 -13.17 -46.51 -12.60
N VAL A 7 -13.23 -46.06 -11.35
CA VAL A 7 -12.13 -45.39 -10.65
C VAL A 7 -11.14 -46.47 -10.19
N LEU A 8 -9.91 -46.41 -10.68
CA LEU A 8 -8.81 -47.25 -10.21
C LEU A 8 -8.09 -46.52 -9.08
N GLY A 9 -8.29 -46.99 -7.85
CA GLY A 9 -7.58 -46.48 -6.67
C GLY A 9 -6.14 -46.99 -6.64
N ILE A 10 -5.18 -46.08 -6.47
CA ILE A 10 -3.79 -46.40 -6.14
C ILE A 10 -3.58 -45.94 -4.69
N ALA A 11 -3.54 -46.90 -3.78
CA ALA A 11 -3.11 -46.71 -2.41
C ALA A 11 -1.57 -46.75 -2.39
N ILE A 12 -0.93 -45.65 -1.98
CA ILE A 12 0.50 -45.61 -1.68
C ILE A 12 0.64 -45.63 -0.16
N ALA A 13 1.13 -46.75 0.36
CA ALA A 13 1.35 -46.99 1.77
C ALA A 13 2.80 -46.68 2.17
N CYS A 14 2.91 -46.05 3.34
CA CYS A 14 3.99 -46.11 4.34
C CYS A 14 5.43 -45.80 3.94
N SER A 15 6.00 -44.77 4.57
CA SER A 15 7.32 -44.85 5.24
C SER A 15 7.45 -43.72 6.26
N VAL A 16 7.24 -44.07 7.54
CA VAL A 16 7.59 -43.24 8.71
C VAL A 16 9.07 -43.46 8.98
N GLY A 17 9.89 -42.42 8.80
CA GLY A 17 11.28 -42.40 9.24
C GLY A 17 11.41 -41.57 10.51
N LEU A 18 11.55 -42.25 11.65
CA LEU A 18 11.80 -41.67 12.96
C LEU A 18 13.32 -41.64 13.18
N VAL A 19 13.95 -40.47 13.19
CA VAL A 19 15.36 -40.31 13.62
C VAL A 19 15.38 -39.52 14.92
N LEU A 20 15.64 -40.26 16.01
CA LEU A 20 15.94 -39.74 17.34
C LEU A 20 17.45 -39.88 17.60
N ALA A 21 18.15 -38.76 17.74
CA ALA A 21 19.42 -38.59 18.47
C ALA A 21 19.78 -37.10 18.39
N GLY A 22 20.05 -36.33 19.44
CA GLY A 22 20.14 -36.53 20.89
C GLY A 22 20.64 -35.19 21.44
N CYS A 23 20.02 -34.64 22.48
CA CYS A 23 20.58 -33.55 23.28
C CYS A 23 21.51 -34.16 24.31
N GLY A 24 22.76 -33.69 24.36
CA GLY A 24 23.70 -34.00 25.44
C GLY A 24 24.57 -32.77 25.66
N GLY A 25 24.29 -32.04 26.74
CA GLY A 25 25.18 -31.03 27.28
C GLY A 25 25.46 -31.39 28.71
N GLU A 26 26.71 -31.67 29.06
CA GLU A 26 27.23 -31.68 30.44
C GLU A 26 28.72 -31.31 30.44
N THR A 27 29.06 -30.45 31.39
CA THR A 27 30.34 -29.80 31.70
C THR A 27 31.33 -30.79 32.34
N GLY A 28 32.63 -30.67 32.09
CA GLY A 28 33.65 -31.40 32.87
C GLY A 28 35.10 -31.23 32.37
N GLU A 29 35.93 -30.66 33.23
CA GLU A 29 37.33 -30.25 33.05
C GLU A 29 38.39 -31.39 33.05
N ALA A 30 39.48 -31.10 32.32
CA ALA A 30 40.92 -31.35 32.59
C ALA A 30 41.61 -32.74 32.45
N LEU A 31 42.43 -32.84 31.37
CA LEU A 31 43.86 -33.27 31.25
C LEU A 31 44.28 -34.75 31.50
N PRO A 32 45.49 -35.19 31.07
CA PRO A 32 46.20 -35.04 29.78
C PRO A 32 46.78 -36.39 29.24
N GLY A 33 47.30 -36.44 28.00
CA GLY A 33 48.25 -37.49 27.59
C GLY A 33 48.27 -37.90 26.10
N ASP A 34 49.39 -37.58 25.44
CA ASP A 34 50.05 -38.29 24.33
C ASP A 34 49.37 -38.44 22.94
N GLY A 35 49.62 -37.43 22.10
CA GLY A 35 50.44 -37.60 20.88
C GLY A 35 49.95 -38.51 19.74
N LYS A 36 49.36 -37.92 18.69
CA LYS A 36 49.86 -38.12 17.31
C LYS A 36 49.43 -37.01 16.36
N THR A 37 50.45 -36.39 15.77
CA THR A 37 50.45 -35.33 14.77
C THR A 37 49.80 -35.78 13.45
N VAL A 38 48.86 -35.00 12.91
CA VAL A 38 48.75 -34.77 11.45
C VAL A 38 48.38 -33.30 11.21
N THR A 39 49.34 -32.60 10.62
CA THR A 39 49.26 -31.24 10.10
C THR A 39 48.41 -31.21 8.82
N SER A 40 47.49 -30.24 8.68
CA SER A 40 47.38 -29.47 7.43
C SER A 40 46.54 -28.19 7.60
N THR A 41 47.28 -27.09 7.71
CA THR A 41 47.07 -25.80 7.03
C THR A 41 45.76 -25.04 7.25
N ALA A 42 45.84 -24.08 8.17
CA ALA A 42 45.00 -22.90 8.22
C ALA A 42 45.41 -21.87 7.16
N ALA A 43 44.43 -21.17 6.59
CA ALA A 43 44.61 -19.81 6.10
C ALA A 43 43.42 -18.97 6.59
N ARG A 44 43.60 -18.37 7.77
CA ARG A 44 42.89 -17.15 8.18
C ARG A 44 43.79 -15.99 7.79
N THR A 45 43.31 -15.07 6.97
CA THR A 45 43.95 -13.76 6.81
C THR A 45 43.32 -12.82 7.83
N THR A 46 44.14 -12.40 8.77
CA THR A 46 43.85 -11.35 9.76
C THR A 46 44.14 -9.96 9.19
N ALA A 47 43.30 -9.01 9.61
CA ALA A 47 43.64 -7.65 10.02
C ALA A 47 44.41 -6.72 9.05
N GLY A 48 43.69 -5.69 8.57
CA GLY A 48 44.26 -4.38 8.28
C GLY A 48 43.70 -3.36 9.28
N ALA A 49 44.60 -2.69 9.99
CA ALA A 49 44.34 -1.82 11.12
C ALA A 49 43.85 -0.40 10.75
N ALA A 50 43.43 0.31 11.79
CA ALA A 50 42.83 1.64 11.82
C ALA A 50 43.67 2.79 11.24
N SER A 51 42.99 3.86 10.86
CA SER A 51 43.45 5.24 11.09
C SER A 51 42.25 6.18 11.22
N THR A 52 42.14 6.77 12.40
CA THR A 52 41.28 7.90 12.77
C THR A 52 41.88 9.21 12.25
N THR A 53 41.07 10.08 11.65
CA THR A 53 41.30 11.54 11.73
C THR A 53 39.97 12.30 11.64
N ALA A 54 39.63 13.02 12.71
CA ALA A 54 38.68 14.11 12.72
C ALA A 54 39.39 15.41 12.31
N GLY A 55 38.72 16.29 11.57
CA GLY A 55 39.25 17.62 11.21
C GLY A 55 38.18 18.52 10.63
N SER A 56 37.75 19.49 11.44
CA SER A 56 36.78 20.57 11.14
C SER A 56 37.42 21.77 10.41
N ALA A 57 36.54 22.62 9.85
CA ALA A 57 36.73 24.02 9.40
C ALA A 57 37.39 24.22 8.01
N ALA A 58 36.96 25.12 7.12
CA ALA A 58 36.12 26.33 7.21
C ALA A 58 35.49 26.67 5.83
N PRO A 59 34.54 27.63 5.75
CA PRO A 59 33.97 28.15 4.50
C PRO A 59 34.76 29.38 3.97
N GLY A 60 34.70 29.60 2.66
CA GLY A 60 35.27 30.78 1.99
C GLY A 60 34.18 31.63 1.33
N GLU A 61 34.09 32.87 1.79
CA GLU A 61 33.30 34.00 1.27
C GLU A 61 33.74 34.47 -0.13
N SER A 62 32.80 35.01 -0.92
CA SER A 62 32.81 36.33 -1.59
C SER A 62 31.70 36.36 -2.65
N GLY A 63 30.83 37.34 -2.82
CA GLY A 63 30.70 38.67 -2.21
C GLY A 63 29.30 39.25 -2.49
N ALA A 64 28.96 40.26 -1.71
CA ALA A 64 27.75 41.08 -1.79
C ALA A 64 27.79 42.07 -2.96
N GLU A 65 26.63 42.46 -3.51
CA GLU A 65 26.14 43.84 -3.80
C GLU A 65 24.61 43.74 -4.03
N SER A 66 23.75 44.23 -3.12
CA SER A 66 23.16 45.59 -3.03
C SER A 66 22.14 45.92 -4.14
N GLY A 67 20.89 46.20 -3.76
CA GLY A 67 19.86 46.66 -4.69
C GLY A 67 18.45 46.74 -4.08
N SER A 68 18.14 47.88 -3.47
CA SER A 68 16.85 48.29 -2.89
C SER A 68 15.60 48.11 -3.78
N ALA A 69 14.47 47.96 -3.08
CA ALA A 69 13.23 48.73 -3.20
C ALA A 69 11.98 47.87 -3.43
N ALA A 70 11.23 47.63 -2.35
CA ALA A 70 9.81 47.33 -2.38
C ALA A 70 9.04 48.67 -2.42
N PRO A 71 7.99 48.81 -3.25
CA PRO A 71 7.04 49.91 -3.11
C PRO A 71 5.84 49.55 -2.20
N ASP A 72 5.35 50.63 -1.60
CA ASP A 72 4.42 50.80 -0.47
C ASP A 72 3.01 50.18 -0.56
N PRO A 73 2.33 50.00 0.60
CA PRO A 73 0.92 49.65 0.70
C PRO A 73 0.01 50.86 0.43
N VAL A 74 -1.10 50.65 -0.29
CA VAL A 74 -2.12 51.68 -0.52
C VAL A 74 -3.39 51.36 0.29
N ASP A 75 -3.76 52.33 1.13
CA ASP A 75 -4.91 52.39 2.04
C ASP A 75 -6.25 52.62 1.27
N PRO A 76 -7.40 52.15 1.77
CA PRO A 76 -8.69 52.24 1.08
C PRO A 76 -9.46 53.55 1.39
N PRO A 77 -10.36 54.01 0.50
CA PRO A 77 -11.36 55.01 0.87
C PRO A 77 -12.81 54.48 0.90
N GLU A 78 -13.51 54.80 1.99
CA GLU A 78 -14.99 54.94 2.12
C GLU A 78 -15.30 56.38 2.59
N PRO A 79 -16.55 56.87 2.64
CA PRO A 79 -17.72 56.71 1.76
C PRO A 79 -18.32 58.08 1.33
N GLY A 80 -19.34 58.11 0.45
CA GLY A 80 -20.07 59.35 0.10
C GLY A 80 -21.42 59.13 -0.60
N ASP A 81 -22.42 59.86 -0.13
CA ASP A 81 -23.88 59.76 -0.30
C ASP A 81 -24.50 60.00 -1.70
N LYS A 82 -25.74 59.49 -1.86
CA LYS A 82 -26.77 59.62 -2.93
C LYS A 82 -27.27 61.09 -3.11
N PRO A 83 -28.15 61.49 -4.08
CA PRO A 83 -29.24 60.76 -4.76
C PRO A 83 -29.58 61.13 -6.24
N GLY A 84 -30.49 60.38 -6.89
CA GLY A 84 -31.10 60.81 -8.16
C GLY A 84 -31.95 59.76 -8.87
N GLU A 85 -33.25 60.05 -8.98
CA GLU A 85 -34.37 59.25 -9.50
C GLU A 85 -34.37 59.11 -11.04
N GLY A 86 -34.88 57.99 -11.58
CA GLY A 86 -35.20 57.86 -13.01
C GLY A 86 -35.29 56.42 -13.53
N ALA A 87 -36.49 55.83 -13.52
CA ALA A 87 -36.86 54.68 -14.36
C ALA A 87 -37.72 55.17 -15.56
N PRO A 88 -38.08 54.36 -16.58
CA PRO A 88 -37.71 52.96 -16.85
C PRO A 88 -37.20 52.71 -18.29
N ALA A 89 -36.48 51.62 -18.52
CA ALA A 89 -36.38 51.02 -19.85
C ALA A 89 -36.46 49.49 -19.71
N THR A 90 -37.52 48.96 -20.30
CA THR A 90 -37.89 47.55 -20.38
C THR A 90 -36.80 46.73 -21.08
N GLY A 91 -36.21 45.78 -20.37
CA GLY A 91 -35.38 44.71 -20.92
C GLY A 91 -35.89 43.35 -20.44
N PRO A 92 -35.87 42.30 -21.28
CA PRO A 92 -36.47 41.01 -20.94
C PRO A 92 -35.76 40.32 -19.77
N ALA A 93 -36.56 39.64 -18.95
CA ALA A 93 -36.17 38.92 -17.76
C ALA A 93 -34.96 38.00 -18.03
N ALA A 94 -33.89 38.20 -17.24
CA ALA A 94 -32.82 37.23 -17.13
C ALA A 94 -33.39 35.96 -16.46
N GLU A 95 -33.26 34.85 -17.16
CA GLU A 95 -33.49 33.50 -16.66
C GLU A 95 -32.59 33.26 -15.43
N PRO A 96 -33.10 32.71 -14.32
CA PRO A 96 -32.27 32.49 -13.14
C PRO A 96 -31.18 31.46 -13.46
N ALA A 97 -29.93 31.82 -13.19
CA ALA A 97 -28.80 30.88 -13.23
C ALA A 97 -29.07 29.73 -12.25
N PRO A 98 -28.76 28.46 -12.62
CA PRO A 98 -28.93 27.35 -11.71
C PRO A 98 -28.03 27.54 -10.48
N GLU A 99 -28.61 27.42 -9.30
CA GLU A 99 -27.89 27.30 -8.03
C GLU A 99 -26.85 26.16 -8.12
N PRO A 100 -25.67 26.30 -7.50
CA PRO A 100 -24.74 25.20 -7.37
C PRO A 100 -25.45 24.02 -6.68
N ALA A 101 -25.58 22.90 -7.39
CA ALA A 101 -26.10 21.68 -6.79
C ALA A 101 -25.20 21.30 -5.62
N GLU A 102 -25.78 21.22 -4.42
CA GLU A 102 -25.11 20.62 -3.27
C GLU A 102 -24.69 19.18 -3.64
N PRO A 103 -23.48 18.74 -3.25
CA PRO A 103 -23.03 17.40 -3.59
C PRO A 103 -23.99 16.39 -2.96
N THR A 104 -24.65 15.61 -3.80
CA THR A 104 -25.46 14.47 -3.36
C THR A 104 -24.52 13.47 -2.69
N PRO A 105 -24.78 13.04 -1.43
CA PRO A 105 -23.95 12.02 -0.81
C PRO A 105 -24.02 10.73 -1.63
N ALA A 106 -22.86 10.14 -1.94
CA ALA A 106 -22.80 8.87 -2.62
C ALA A 106 -23.50 7.79 -1.76
N PRO A 107 -24.40 6.96 -2.32
CA PRO A 107 -25.00 5.88 -1.57
C PRO A 107 -24.01 4.72 -1.42
N GLY A 108 -23.83 4.25 -0.19
CA GLY A 108 -23.07 3.04 0.16
C GLY A 108 -21.96 3.32 1.18
N GLY A 109 -21.94 2.60 2.31
CA GLY A 109 -20.83 2.67 3.27
C GLY A 109 -20.89 3.78 4.31
N ALA A 110 -22.06 4.13 4.84
CA ALA A 110 -22.17 5.12 5.92
C ALA A 110 -21.26 4.74 7.11
N GLY A 111 -20.25 5.56 7.39
CA GLY A 111 -19.26 5.34 8.46
C GLY A 111 -17.97 4.63 8.03
N LEU A 112 -17.88 4.14 6.78
CA LEU A 112 -16.62 3.61 6.25
C LEU A 112 -15.69 4.76 5.85
N TRP A 113 -14.38 4.55 6.04
CA TRP A 113 -13.35 5.46 5.56
C TRP A 113 -13.36 5.52 4.03
N ASP A 114 -13.31 6.73 3.46
CA ASP A 114 -13.34 6.92 2.01
C ASP A 114 -11.95 6.70 1.40
N PRO A 115 -11.73 5.64 0.59
CA PRO A 115 -10.45 5.42 -0.05
C PRO A 115 -10.15 6.47 -1.14
N CYS A 116 -11.16 7.08 -1.76
CA CYS A 116 -10.94 8.12 -2.76
C CYS A 116 -10.45 9.45 -2.16
N ALA A 117 -10.52 9.60 -0.83
CA ALA A 117 -9.97 10.76 -0.13
C ALA A 117 -8.45 10.68 0.11
N LEU A 118 -7.76 9.65 -0.40
CA LEU A 118 -6.30 9.54 -0.32
C LEU A 118 -5.61 10.75 -0.98
N PRO A 119 -4.61 11.38 -0.35
CA PRO A 119 -3.94 12.53 -0.94
C PRO A 119 -3.21 12.18 -2.24
N GLU A 120 -3.32 13.05 -3.26
CA GLU A 120 -2.61 12.88 -4.54
C GLU A 120 -1.09 12.72 -4.36
N SER A 121 -0.50 13.43 -3.39
CA SER A 121 0.92 13.31 -3.07
C SER A 121 1.28 11.93 -2.52
N ALA A 122 0.39 11.29 -1.77
CA ALA A 122 0.56 9.93 -1.26
C ALA A 122 0.44 8.89 -2.39
N LEU A 123 -0.56 9.05 -3.26
CA LEU A 123 -0.77 8.21 -4.44
C LEU A 123 0.46 8.28 -5.36
N SER A 124 0.94 9.49 -5.67
CA SER A 124 2.12 9.72 -6.50
C SER A 124 3.38 9.13 -5.88
N ALA A 125 3.58 9.30 -4.56
CA ALA A 125 4.71 8.70 -3.85
C ALA A 125 4.66 7.16 -3.85
N ALA A 126 3.46 6.57 -3.90
CA ALA A 126 3.25 5.13 -4.05
C ALA A 126 3.36 4.64 -5.51
N GLY A 127 3.62 5.53 -6.47
CA GLY A 127 3.76 5.20 -7.90
C GLY A 127 2.43 5.09 -8.65
N LEU A 128 1.34 5.59 -8.07
CA LEU A 128 0.02 5.66 -8.70
C LEU A 128 -0.18 7.00 -9.41
N ASP A 129 -1.01 7.00 -10.45
CA ASP A 129 -1.47 8.21 -11.13
C ASP A 129 -2.83 8.64 -10.58
N ALA A 130 -2.84 9.70 -9.76
CA ALA A 130 -4.05 10.22 -9.14
C ALA A 130 -5.09 10.71 -10.19
N SER A 131 -4.64 11.12 -11.38
CA SER A 131 -5.55 11.57 -12.45
C SER A 131 -6.41 10.45 -13.04
N THR A 132 -6.04 9.19 -12.78
CA THR A 132 -6.74 8.00 -13.26
C THR A 132 -7.80 7.47 -12.30
N GLU A 133 -8.08 8.21 -11.22
CA GLU A 133 -9.05 7.84 -10.20
C GLU A 133 -10.40 7.41 -10.79
N GLN A 134 -10.89 6.29 -10.30
CA GLN A 134 -12.23 5.78 -10.57
C GLN A 134 -12.91 5.41 -9.26
N ASN A 135 -13.98 6.14 -8.93
CA ASN A 135 -14.88 5.77 -7.85
C ASN A 135 -15.85 4.67 -8.34
N ILE A 136 -15.67 3.45 -7.83
CA ILE A 136 -16.45 2.29 -8.26
C ILE A 136 -17.62 2.11 -7.30
N THR A 137 -18.82 2.52 -7.71
CA THR A 137 -20.05 2.40 -6.91
C THR A 137 -20.89 1.20 -7.32
N GLY A 138 -21.57 0.57 -6.35
CA GLY A 138 -22.79 -0.23 -6.58
C GLY A 138 -22.69 -1.52 -7.41
N SER A 139 -21.50 -2.00 -7.78
CA SER A 139 -21.38 -3.14 -8.69
C SER A 139 -21.68 -4.50 -8.03
N TRP A 140 -20.89 -4.88 -7.01
CA TRP A 140 -20.96 -6.23 -6.41
C TRP A 140 -21.19 -6.23 -4.89
N ARG A 141 -20.80 -5.14 -4.20
CA ARG A 141 -20.99 -4.90 -2.76
C ARG A 141 -21.43 -3.46 -2.57
N PRO A 142 -22.73 -3.17 -2.56
CA PRO A 142 -23.24 -1.80 -2.57
C PRO A 142 -22.88 -1.01 -1.30
N ASP A 143 -22.55 -1.70 -0.21
CA ASP A 143 -22.21 -1.08 1.07
C ASP A 143 -20.70 -0.81 1.25
N TRP A 144 -19.88 -1.12 0.25
CA TRP A 144 -18.43 -0.92 0.32
C TRP A 144 -18.01 0.30 -0.51
N LEU A 145 -17.05 1.06 0.01
CA LEU A 145 -16.43 2.16 -0.72
C LEU A 145 -15.23 1.63 -1.49
N THR A 146 -15.17 1.89 -2.79
CA THR A 146 -14.09 1.40 -3.65
C THR A 146 -13.56 2.52 -4.52
N CYS A 147 -12.24 2.68 -4.50
CA CYS A 147 -11.52 3.53 -5.44
C CYS A 147 -10.47 2.71 -6.19
N GLN A 148 -10.18 3.12 -7.42
CA GLN A 148 -9.16 2.49 -8.25
C GLN A 148 -8.32 3.54 -8.96
N TRP A 149 -7.03 3.26 -9.11
CA TRP A 149 -6.07 4.04 -9.88
C TRP A 149 -5.20 3.10 -10.72
N GLN A 150 -4.68 3.61 -11.83
CA GLN A 150 -3.57 3.01 -12.57
C GLN A 150 -2.23 3.46 -11.97
N SER A 151 -1.20 2.63 -12.15
CA SER A 151 0.17 3.05 -11.91
C SER A 151 0.61 4.08 -12.95
N ALA A 152 1.54 4.96 -12.57
CA ALA A 152 2.02 6.04 -13.45
C ALA A 152 2.68 5.55 -14.75
N ASP A 153 3.20 4.32 -14.74
CA ASP A 153 3.78 3.63 -15.90
C ASP A 153 2.80 2.71 -16.64
N GLY A 154 1.54 2.62 -16.17
CA GLY A 154 0.50 1.76 -16.73
C GLY A 154 0.72 0.25 -16.49
N ALA A 155 1.68 -0.14 -15.65
CA ALA A 155 2.00 -1.53 -15.37
C ALA A 155 0.96 -2.27 -14.53
N PHE A 156 0.12 -1.59 -13.75
CA PHE A 156 -0.91 -2.23 -12.94
C PHE A 156 -2.07 -1.30 -12.58
N ASP A 157 -3.20 -1.91 -12.18
CA ASP A 157 -4.27 -1.24 -11.45
C ASP A 157 -4.13 -1.52 -9.95
N MET A 158 -4.37 -0.49 -9.12
CA MET A 158 -4.55 -0.61 -7.68
C MET A 158 -5.99 -0.29 -7.32
N THR A 159 -6.68 -1.23 -6.68
CA THR A 159 -8.02 -1.05 -6.14
C THR A 159 -7.94 -1.03 -4.62
N VAL A 160 -8.45 0.03 -4.00
CA VAL A 160 -8.54 0.15 -2.54
C VAL A 160 -10.01 0.11 -2.16
N VAL A 161 -10.36 -0.79 -1.23
CA VAL A 161 -11.72 -1.03 -0.79
C VAL A 161 -11.80 -0.88 0.72
N SER A 162 -12.73 -0.05 1.18
CA SER A 162 -13.10 0.02 2.59
C SER A 162 -14.34 -0.83 2.83
N THR A 163 -14.30 -1.60 3.92
CA THR A 163 -15.36 -2.54 4.27
C THR A 163 -15.48 -2.70 5.78
N ASP A 164 -16.67 -3.04 6.25
CA ASP A 164 -16.97 -3.39 7.64
C ASP A 164 -16.51 -4.80 8.03
N ARG A 165 -15.96 -5.57 7.07
CA ARG A 165 -15.49 -6.94 7.30
C ARG A 165 -14.22 -6.97 8.12
N SER A 166 -14.21 -7.82 9.15
CA SER A 166 -13.02 -8.15 9.93
C SER A 166 -12.05 -9.04 9.14
N LEU A 167 -10.78 -9.12 9.58
CA LEU A 167 -9.80 -10.01 8.93
C LEU A 167 -10.18 -11.49 9.04
N ASP A 168 -10.87 -11.91 10.10
CA ASP A 168 -11.33 -13.30 10.26
C ASP A 168 -12.45 -13.65 9.29
N GLU A 169 -13.33 -12.68 9.02
CA GLU A 169 -14.35 -12.80 7.98
C GLU A 169 -13.75 -12.86 6.58
N VAL A 170 -12.70 -12.07 6.32
CA VAL A 170 -11.93 -12.14 5.06
C VAL A 170 -11.29 -13.52 4.90
N ARG A 171 -10.72 -14.11 5.96
CA ARG A 171 -10.10 -15.46 5.93
C ARG A 171 -11.10 -16.58 5.65
N GLN A 172 -12.37 -16.36 5.95
CA GLN A 172 -13.44 -17.34 5.76
C GLN A 172 -14.17 -17.16 4.43
N ASP A 173 -13.83 -16.13 3.66
CA ASP A 173 -14.49 -15.85 2.39
C ASP A 173 -14.14 -16.94 1.35
N PRO A 174 -15.14 -17.64 0.78
CA PRO A 174 -14.89 -18.70 -0.20
C PRO A 174 -14.38 -18.16 -1.55
N GLU A 175 -14.44 -16.85 -1.80
CA GLU A 175 -13.96 -16.23 -3.04
C GLU A 175 -12.44 -16.03 -3.07
N PHE A 176 -11.76 -16.21 -1.93
CA PHE A 176 -10.30 -16.11 -1.83
C PHE A 176 -9.62 -17.40 -1.36
N LYS A 177 -8.31 -17.46 -1.62
CA LYS A 177 -7.41 -18.57 -1.34
C LYS A 177 -6.03 -18.04 -0.92
N GLU A 178 -5.18 -18.97 -0.46
CA GLU A 178 -3.75 -18.72 -0.17
C GLU A 178 -3.51 -17.64 0.91
N TYR A 179 -4.35 -17.67 1.94
CA TYR A 179 -4.25 -16.76 3.08
C TYR A 179 -2.91 -16.86 3.80
N THR A 180 -2.28 -15.72 4.03
CA THR A 180 -1.06 -15.58 4.84
C THR A 180 -1.20 -14.38 5.76
N SER A 181 -1.02 -14.55 7.06
CA SER A 181 -0.94 -13.41 7.99
C SER A 181 0.34 -12.61 7.73
N VAL A 182 0.19 -11.29 7.64
CA VAL A 182 1.26 -10.33 7.40
C VAL A 182 1.03 -9.09 8.27
N TYR A 183 1.96 -8.14 8.24
CA TYR A 183 1.80 -6.83 8.87
C TYR A 183 2.00 -5.75 7.81
N VAL A 184 1.26 -4.65 7.94
CA VAL A 184 1.41 -3.44 7.12
C VAL A 184 1.49 -2.24 8.05
N ASP A 185 2.68 -1.61 8.14
CA ASP A 185 2.97 -0.52 9.08
C ASP A 185 2.50 -0.85 10.51
N GLY A 186 2.91 -2.03 10.99
CA GLY A 186 2.62 -2.52 12.34
C GLY A 186 1.18 -3.00 12.60
N ARG A 187 0.25 -2.81 11.66
CA ARG A 187 -1.14 -3.31 11.75
C ARG A 187 -1.24 -4.76 11.28
N ASP A 188 -2.08 -5.54 11.96
CA ASP A 188 -2.43 -6.89 11.49
C ASP A 188 -3.03 -6.84 10.09
N ALA A 189 -2.62 -7.77 9.24
CA ALA A 189 -3.12 -7.88 7.89
C ALA A 189 -3.18 -9.34 7.42
N VAL A 190 -3.94 -9.57 6.36
CA VAL A 190 -3.99 -10.86 5.67
C VAL A 190 -3.79 -10.66 4.18
N LYS A 191 -2.82 -11.37 3.63
CA LYS A 191 -2.55 -11.47 2.20
C LYS A 191 -3.26 -12.68 1.61
N TYR A 192 -3.88 -12.53 0.45
CA TYR A 192 -4.63 -13.59 -0.23
C TYR A 192 -4.81 -13.30 -1.72
N ARG A 193 -5.47 -14.22 -2.43
CA ARG A 193 -5.77 -14.12 -3.87
C ARG A 193 -7.19 -14.55 -4.15
N SER A 194 -7.80 -14.02 -5.21
CA SER A 194 -9.06 -14.56 -5.72
C SER A 194 -8.88 -16.00 -6.21
N ILE A 195 -9.88 -16.85 -5.97
CA ILE A 195 -9.93 -18.20 -6.56
C ILE A 195 -9.90 -18.14 -8.09
N GLN A 196 -10.41 -17.07 -8.69
CA GLN A 196 -10.45 -16.82 -10.14
C GLN A 196 -9.10 -16.39 -10.73
N ASP A 197 -8.13 -16.03 -9.88
CA ASP A 197 -6.79 -15.70 -10.35
C ASP A 197 -5.99 -16.97 -10.66
N VAL A 198 -6.06 -17.35 -11.94
CA VAL A 198 -5.32 -18.50 -12.51
C VAL A 198 -3.97 -18.10 -13.09
N ASN A 199 -3.77 -16.82 -13.39
CA ASN A 199 -2.55 -16.31 -14.02
C ASN A 199 -1.55 -15.73 -13.03
N MET A 200 -1.90 -15.69 -11.74
CA MET A 200 -1.14 -15.09 -10.66
C MET A 200 -0.94 -13.57 -10.82
N SER A 201 -1.80 -12.90 -11.58
CA SER A 201 -1.68 -11.48 -11.90
C SER A 201 -2.26 -10.56 -10.85
N THR A 202 -3.05 -11.09 -9.91
CA THR A 202 -3.65 -10.29 -8.84
C THR A 202 -3.09 -10.64 -7.48
N CYS A 203 -3.08 -9.71 -6.53
CA CYS A 203 -2.89 -10.06 -5.13
C CYS A 203 -3.63 -9.04 -4.27
N ALA A 204 -4.13 -9.48 -3.13
CA ALA A 204 -4.82 -8.63 -2.19
C ALA A 204 -4.17 -8.72 -0.81
N VAL A 205 -4.18 -7.58 -0.10
CA VAL A 205 -3.81 -7.47 1.31
C VAL A 205 -4.91 -6.66 2.00
N SER A 206 -5.55 -7.26 3.00
CA SER A 206 -6.50 -6.55 3.87
C SER A 206 -5.86 -6.22 5.20
N VAL A 207 -5.91 -4.95 5.57
CA VAL A 207 -5.31 -4.39 6.79
C VAL A 207 -6.43 -4.06 7.77
N VAL A 208 -6.24 -4.40 9.05
CA VAL A 208 -7.22 -4.07 10.10
C VAL A 208 -7.32 -2.55 10.30
N VAL A 209 -8.54 -2.06 10.46
CA VAL A 209 -8.86 -0.67 10.86
C VAL A 209 -9.98 -0.68 11.92
N PRO A 210 -10.24 0.42 12.66
CA PRO A 210 -11.17 0.41 13.79
C PRO A 210 -12.56 -0.18 13.50
N ASP A 211 -13.13 0.11 12.33
CA ASP A 211 -14.49 -0.29 11.95
C ASP A 211 -14.52 -1.36 10.84
N GLY A 212 -13.46 -2.16 10.68
CA GLY A 212 -13.42 -3.25 9.71
C GLY A 212 -12.04 -3.50 9.10
N SER A 213 -11.95 -3.47 7.77
CA SER A 213 -10.68 -3.61 7.07
C SER A 213 -10.62 -2.77 5.80
N VAL A 214 -9.39 -2.43 5.39
CA VAL A 214 -9.10 -1.83 4.09
C VAL A 214 -8.33 -2.83 3.25
N MET A 215 -8.91 -3.21 2.12
CA MET A 215 -8.30 -4.13 1.15
C MET A 215 -7.59 -3.35 0.05
N PHE A 216 -6.29 -3.60 -0.08
CA PHE A 216 -5.48 -3.23 -1.25
C PHE A 216 -5.44 -4.41 -2.20
N SER A 217 -5.97 -4.26 -3.41
CA SER A 217 -5.95 -5.29 -4.45
C SER A 217 -5.26 -4.76 -5.69
N LEU A 218 -4.11 -5.35 -6.03
CA LEU A 218 -3.35 -5.00 -7.22
C LEU A 218 -3.61 -6.00 -8.33
N ARG A 219 -3.70 -5.53 -9.58
CA ARG A 219 -3.72 -6.34 -10.79
C ARG A 219 -2.61 -5.88 -11.73
N LEU A 220 -1.64 -6.76 -11.99
CA LEU A 220 -0.61 -6.51 -12.99
C LEU A 220 -1.21 -6.56 -14.41
N HIS A 221 -0.74 -5.64 -15.24
CA HIS A 221 -0.97 -5.63 -16.68
C HIS A 221 0.15 -6.38 -17.42
N GLY A 222 -0.14 -6.77 -18.66
CA GLY A 222 0.79 -7.48 -19.52
C GLY A 222 0.65 -9.00 -19.45
N GLY A 223 1.73 -9.70 -19.82
CA GLY A 223 1.76 -11.17 -19.92
C GLY A 223 1.74 -11.89 -18.57
N LYS A 224 2.20 -13.14 -18.57
CA LYS A 224 2.27 -13.93 -17.32
C LYS A 224 3.33 -13.32 -16.38
N PRO A 225 2.95 -12.91 -15.16
CA PRO A 225 3.88 -12.30 -14.21
C PRO A 225 4.86 -13.33 -13.64
N GLU A 226 5.96 -12.82 -13.09
CA GLU A 226 6.84 -13.64 -12.27
C GLU A 226 6.13 -14.08 -10.98
N VAL A 227 6.50 -15.24 -10.46
CA VAL A 227 5.88 -15.79 -9.24
C VAL A 227 6.09 -14.82 -8.09
N GLY A 228 4.98 -14.41 -7.47
CA GLY A 228 4.99 -13.50 -6.31
C GLY A 228 5.06 -12.01 -6.67
N GLN A 229 5.28 -11.64 -7.95
CA GLN A 229 5.42 -10.24 -8.37
C GLN A 229 4.22 -9.38 -7.96
N SER A 230 2.99 -9.85 -8.21
CA SER A 230 1.77 -9.11 -7.84
C SER A 230 1.65 -8.89 -6.34
N CYS A 231 2.01 -9.88 -5.52
CA CYS A 231 1.99 -9.73 -4.06
C CYS A 231 3.12 -8.86 -3.53
N GLY A 232 4.31 -8.93 -4.13
CA GLY A 232 5.41 -8.02 -3.80
C GLY A 232 5.03 -6.58 -4.07
N GLN A 233 4.44 -6.31 -5.23
CA GLN A 233 3.99 -4.96 -5.58
C GLN A 233 2.83 -4.48 -4.70
N THR A 234 1.87 -5.36 -4.37
CA THR A 234 0.77 -5.01 -3.45
C THR A 234 1.32 -4.58 -2.09
N ALA A 235 2.31 -5.32 -1.56
CA ALA A 235 2.92 -5.01 -0.27
C ALA A 235 3.63 -3.64 -0.27
N VAL A 236 4.36 -3.30 -1.35
CA VAL A 236 5.02 -2.00 -1.49
C VAL A 236 4.00 -0.85 -1.45
N VAL A 237 2.94 -0.96 -2.25
CA VAL A 237 1.93 0.10 -2.34
C VAL A 237 1.11 0.19 -1.04
N SER A 238 0.73 -0.93 -0.44
CA SER A 238 -0.03 -0.92 0.82
C SER A 238 0.79 -0.32 1.96
N GLU A 239 2.09 -0.60 2.03
CA GLU A 239 2.98 -0.01 3.05
C GLU A 239 3.11 1.50 2.86
N ALA A 240 3.25 1.96 1.62
CA ALA A 240 3.35 3.39 1.31
C ALA A 240 2.09 4.19 1.66
N LEU A 241 0.92 3.57 1.56
CA LEU A 241 -0.37 4.20 1.85
C LEU A 241 -0.87 3.96 3.28
N ALA A 242 -0.16 3.13 4.05
CA ALA A 242 -0.62 2.66 5.35
C ALA A 242 -0.83 3.81 6.36
N ALA A 243 0.02 4.83 6.32
CA ALA A 243 -0.06 6.00 7.20
C ALA A 243 -1.35 6.85 7.00
N TYR A 244 -2.10 6.61 5.93
CA TYR A 244 -3.35 7.30 5.60
C TYR A 244 -4.61 6.49 5.94
N LEU A 245 -4.43 5.28 6.46
CA LEU A 245 -5.53 4.46 6.99
C LEU A 245 -6.07 5.06 8.30
N PRO A 246 -7.39 4.91 8.57
CA PRO A 246 -8.03 5.41 9.79
C PRO A 246 -7.58 4.68 11.08
#